data_AF-A0A6F8XLJ9-F1
#
_entry.id   AF-A0A6F8XLJ9-F1
#
_cell.length_a   1.000
_cell.length_b   1.000
_cell.length_c   1.000
_cell.angle_alpha   90.00
_cell.angle_beta   90.00
_cell.angle_gamma   90.00
#
_symmetry.space_group_name_H-M   'P 1'
#
loop_
_entity.id
_entity.type
_entity.pdbx_description
1 polymer ?
#
loop_
_entity_poly.entity_id
_entity_poly.type
_entity_poly.pdbx_seq_one_letter_code
_entity_poly.pdbx_strand_id
1 'polypeptide(L)'
;MVPVGFVDKPFEQARDLMTVDLAGVGGHLGVAGGPRSGKSTLLRTVISALALTHSPQEVQFYCLDFGGGALASIAELPHVGSVAGRLDADRVNRTVAEVTGLIAARERDFGAQGIDSMATYRRQRAAGTVDDPYGDVFLVVDGWFTLRQEFELAEAAIRQITARGLNFGVHLLLTASRWSEVHHQMRDQVGTRLELRLGDPVDSAIDLRVAATVPQLPGRGLTPEKLHFLAALPRVDSDSDPESVSDGARDLAATVADYWTGPPAPPVRVLPSVLDPAELPPPEGDTRIALGLDEERMAPVWHNFGELPHLTVLGDTQSGKTNLLRHLALSVTQRYTPAEARILIVDFRRALFDSVPQEYRLGYSVSADATKATVADAVAGLKPRMPGSDVTPEQLRRRDWWKGPRLFVLVDDYDLLAGMDSPLQPLLPFLPQGADIGFHLVLTRGAANVMRMSMDPLIRRLQETNSPDVALSCPPSEGPLLGGTKARNLPPGRAQLCTRRGSRLIQTAWREPAATAVGSGAGGRG
;
A
#
# COMPACT_ATOMS: atom_id res chain seq x y z
N MET A 1 -13.83 30.56 2.24
CA MET A 1 -14.92 30.52 3.24
C MET A 1 -16.03 29.59 2.80
N VAL A 2 -16.57 28.76 3.69
CA VAL A 2 -17.71 27.86 3.43
C VAL A 2 -18.73 27.91 4.58
N PRO A 3 -20.04 27.80 4.31
CA PRO A 3 -21.07 27.77 5.35
C PRO A 3 -21.10 26.44 6.09
N VAL A 4 -21.27 26.48 7.41
CA VAL A 4 -21.26 25.28 8.27
C VAL A 4 -22.39 25.24 9.30
N GLY A 5 -23.21 26.29 9.40
CA GLY A 5 -24.28 26.38 10.40
C GLY A 5 -24.80 27.79 10.60
N PHE A 6 -25.40 28.04 11.76
CA PHE A 6 -25.87 29.36 12.19
C PHE A 6 -25.32 29.72 13.56
N VAL A 7 -24.96 30.98 13.77
CA VAL A 7 -24.58 31.54 15.08
C VAL A 7 -25.75 32.34 15.63
N ASP A 8 -26.12 32.07 16.88
CA ASP A 8 -27.17 32.78 17.60
C ASP A 8 -26.58 34.04 18.27
N LYS A 9 -27.08 35.23 17.88
CA LYS A 9 -26.68 36.52 18.47
C LYS A 9 -27.82 37.11 19.29
N PRO A 10 -27.94 36.75 20.59
CA PRO A 10 -29.10 37.12 21.40
C PRO A 10 -29.26 38.63 21.59
N PHE A 11 -28.16 39.37 21.73
CA PHE A 11 -28.20 40.83 21.89
C PHE A 11 -28.69 41.56 20.64
N GLU A 12 -28.40 41.03 19.46
CA GLU A 12 -28.81 41.59 18.17
C GLU A 12 -30.17 41.03 17.71
N GLN A 13 -30.74 40.06 18.43
CA GLN A 13 -31.96 39.31 18.05
C GLN A 13 -31.86 38.72 16.64
N ALA A 14 -30.66 38.31 16.25
CA ALA A 14 -30.34 37.85 14.91
C ALA A 14 -29.68 36.46 14.92
N ARG A 15 -29.74 35.79 13.77
CA ARG A 15 -28.99 34.57 13.50
C ARG A 15 -28.18 34.78 12.23
N ASP A 16 -26.87 34.67 12.36
CA ASP A 16 -25.95 34.86 11.25
C ASP A 16 -25.48 33.52 10.70
N LEU A 17 -25.15 33.50 9.41
CA LEU A 17 -24.53 32.34 8.79
C LEU A 17 -23.15 32.12 9.40
N MET A 18 -22.94 30.93 9.96
CA MET A 18 -21.64 30.51 10.44
C MET A 18 -20.81 30.04 9.26
N THR A 19 -19.68 30.70 9.02
CA THR A 19 -18.74 30.32 7.96
C THR A 19 -17.38 29.97 8.53
N VAL A 20 -16.68 29.06 7.85
CA VAL A 20 -15.31 28.68 8.16
C VAL A 20 -14.40 29.13 7.03
N ASP A 21 -13.24 29.71 7.34
CA ASP A 21 -12.21 30.04 6.35
C ASP A 21 -11.00 29.12 6.46
N LEU A 22 -10.72 28.39 5.37
CA LEU A 22 -9.59 27.45 5.29
C LEU A 22 -8.50 27.91 4.32
N ALA A 23 -8.63 29.10 3.71
CA ALA A 23 -7.72 29.55 2.66
C ALA A 23 -6.36 30.07 3.17
N GLY A 24 -6.25 30.40 4.47
CA GLY A 24 -5.09 31.08 5.09
C GLY A 24 -4.53 30.40 6.34
N VAL A 25 -4.05 31.21 7.30
CA VAL A 25 -3.38 30.76 8.56
C VAL A 25 -4.27 29.82 9.40
N GLY A 26 -5.59 29.92 9.26
CA GLY A 26 -6.59 29.03 9.88
C GLY A 26 -6.92 27.76 9.09
N GLY A 27 -6.10 27.37 8.12
CA GLY A 27 -6.37 26.27 7.19
C GLY A 27 -6.50 24.88 7.82
N HIS A 28 -6.08 24.70 9.07
CA HIS A 28 -6.34 23.50 9.85
C HIS A 28 -7.58 23.68 10.72
N LEU A 29 -8.41 22.65 10.77
CA LEU A 29 -9.68 22.64 11.50
C LEU A 29 -9.70 21.53 12.55
N GLY A 30 -10.11 21.88 13.76
CA GLY A 30 -10.34 20.93 14.84
C GLY A 30 -11.79 21.01 15.33
N VAL A 31 -12.38 19.85 15.59
CA VAL A 31 -13.70 19.73 16.22
C VAL A 31 -13.54 18.99 17.54
N ALA A 32 -13.87 19.63 18.66
CA ALA A 32 -13.92 18.98 19.97
C ALA A 32 -15.35 18.81 20.45
N GLY A 33 -15.68 17.70 21.08
CA GLY A 33 -17.03 17.43 21.58
C GLY A 33 -17.16 16.07 22.23
N GLY A 34 -18.04 15.94 23.23
CA GLY A 34 -18.31 14.68 23.90
C GLY A 34 -18.90 13.60 22.96
N PRO A 35 -19.08 12.37 23.44
CA PRO A 35 -19.76 11.32 22.69
C PRO A 35 -21.12 11.80 22.16
N ARG A 36 -21.45 11.47 20.90
CA ARG A 36 -22.71 11.84 20.21
C ARG A 36 -23.03 13.34 20.13
N SER A 37 -22.06 14.23 20.35
CA SER A 37 -22.24 15.70 20.21
C SER A 37 -22.41 16.20 18.78
N GLY A 38 -22.19 15.36 17.76
CA GLY A 38 -22.32 15.73 16.34
C GLY A 38 -21.00 15.97 15.60
N LYS A 39 -19.84 15.59 16.17
CA LYS A 39 -18.50 15.78 15.57
C LYS A 39 -18.41 15.31 14.11
N SER A 40 -18.75 14.04 13.86
CA SER A 40 -18.69 13.44 12.52
C SER A 40 -19.71 14.07 11.55
N THR A 41 -20.86 14.53 12.05
CA THR A 41 -21.83 15.26 11.25
C THR A 41 -21.27 16.61 10.83
N LEU A 42 -20.67 17.37 11.75
CA LEU A 42 -20.05 18.65 11.43
C LEU A 42 -18.88 18.50 10.43
N LEU A 43 -18.05 17.46 10.56
CA LEU A 43 -17.04 17.15 9.54
C LEU A 43 -17.66 16.92 8.16
N ARG A 44 -18.71 16.08 8.07
CA ARG A 44 -19.43 15.85 6.81
C ARG A 44 -19.99 17.15 6.24
N THR A 45 -20.51 18.04 7.08
CA THR A 45 -21.03 19.35 6.67
C THR A 45 -19.92 20.22 6.08
N VAL A 46 -18.74 20.28 6.70
CA VAL A 46 -17.59 21.02 6.17
C VAL A 46 -17.16 20.47 4.81
N ILE A 47 -17.01 19.14 4.70
CA ILE A 47 -16.60 18.47 3.46
C ILE A 47 -17.64 18.73 2.36
N SER A 48 -18.92 18.58 2.67
CA SER A 48 -20.04 18.83 1.75
C SER A 48 -20.08 20.28 1.28
N ALA A 49 -19.89 21.24 2.18
CA ALA A 49 -19.89 22.66 1.85
C ALA A 49 -18.71 23.03 0.94
N LEU A 50 -17.54 22.44 1.16
CA LEU A 50 -16.39 22.57 0.25
C LEU A 50 -16.67 21.93 -1.11
N ALA A 51 -17.24 20.73 -1.13
CA ALA A 51 -17.57 20.01 -2.36
C ALA A 51 -18.62 20.75 -3.22
N LEU A 52 -19.56 21.45 -2.60
CA LEU A 52 -20.57 22.27 -3.28
C LEU A 52 -20.03 23.60 -3.81
N THR A 53 -18.87 24.05 -3.33
CA THR A 53 -18.30 25.38 -3.66
C THR A 53 -17.01 25.31 -4.47
N HIS A 54 -16.42 24.12 -4.61
CA HIS A 54 -15.16 23.88 -5.30
C HIS A 54 -15.28 22.60 -6.12
N SER A 55 -14.53 22.49 -7.20
CA SER A 55 -14.43 21.28 -8.02
C SER A 55 -13.54 20.20 -7.37
N PRO A 56 -13.69 18.92 -7.75
CA PRO A 56 -12.78 17.84 -7.36
C PRO A 56 -11.31 18.04 -7.73
N GLN A 57 -11.01 18.97 -8.64
CA GLN A 57 -9.64 19.35 -9.00
C GLN A 57 -9.06 20.41 -8.05
N GLU A 58 -9.92 21.23 -7.44
CA GLU A 58 -9.53 22.30 -6.51
C GLU A 58 -9.37 21.78 -5.10
N VAL A 59 -10.23 20.85 -4.65
CA VAL A 59 -10.18 20.28 -3.31
C VAL A 59 -10.31 18.75 -3.33
N GLN A 60 -9.51 18.08 -2.52
CA GLN A 60 -9.56 16.63 -2.35
C GLN A 60 -9.59 16.22 -0.87
N PHE A 61 -10.32 15.16 -0.56
CA PHE A 61 -10.46 14.65 0.81
C PHE A 61 -9.93 13.22 0.93
N TYR A 62 -9.17 12.99 2.00
CA TYR A 62 -8.66 11.68 2.39
C TYR A 62 -9.02 11.43 3.85
N CYS A 63 -9.94 10.50 4.08
CA CYS A 63 -10.60 10.33 5.36
C CYS A 63 -10.12 9.09 6.10
N LEU A 64 -9.79 9.27 7.38
CA LEU A 64 -9.56 8.22 8.37
C LEU A 64 -10.73 8.22 9.35
N ASP A 65 -11.61 7.23 9.27
CA ASP A 65 -12.84 7.13 10.06
C ASP A 65 -12.70 6.13 11.21
N PHE A 66 -12.52 6.67 12.41
CA PHE A 66 -12.52 5.94 13.68
C PHE A 66 -13.70 6.33 14.58
N GLY A 67 -14.58 7.22 14.10
CA GLY A 67 -15.68 7.83 14.86
C GLY A 67 -17.00 7.05 14.79
N GLY A 68 -17.08 6.02 13.95
CA GLY A 68 -18.25 5.14 13.82
C GLY A 68 -18.70 4.86 12.39
N GLY A 69 -17.90 5.17 11.38
CA GLY A 69 -18.22 4.87 9.97
C GLY A 69 -19.11 5.92 9.30
N ALA A 70 -19.32 7.08 9.93
CA ALA A 70 -20.19 8.12 9.41
C ALA A 70 -19.67 8.71 8.08
N LEU A 71 -18.35 8.78 7.89
CA LEU A 71 -17.74 9.34 6.67
C LEU A 71 -17.95 8.45 5.44
N ALA A 72 -18.35 7.18 5.61
CA ALA A 72 -18.73 6.32 4.49
C ALA A 72 -19.91 6.89 3.68
N SER A 73 -20.79 7.67 4.31
CA SER A 73 -21.95 8.30 3.64
C SER A 73 -21.57 9.34 2.58
N ILE A 74 -20.34 9.85 2.60
CA ILE A 74 -19.84 10.84 1.63
C ILE A 74 -18.74 10.27 0.72
N ALA A 75 -18.48 8.95 0.77
CA ALA A 75 -17.40 8.32 0.03
C ALA A 75 -17.57 8.39 -1.49
N GLU A 76 -18.80 8.54 -1.98
CA GLU A 76 -19.13 8.66 -3.41
C GLU A 76 -18.96 10.08 -3.96
N LEU A 77 -18.63 11.07 -3.11
CA LEU A 77 -18.28 12.39 -3.61
C LEU A 77 -17.06 12.30 -4.52
N PRO A 78 -17.07 12.93 -5.71
CA PRO A 78 -15.92 12.91 -6.61
C PRO A 78 -14.70 13.62 -6.02
N HIS A 79 -14.87 14.44 -4.98
CA HIS A 79 -13.79 15.07 -4.22
C HIS A 79 -13.09 14.13 -3.22
N VAL A 80 -13.68 12.97 -2.90
CA VAL A 80 -13.13 12.04 -1.88
C VAL A 80 -12.30 10.96 -2.57
N GLY A 81 -10.99 10.94 -2.30
CA GLY A 81 -10.08 9.95 -2.88
C GLY A 81 -9.90 8.67 -2.05
N SER A 82 -10.27 8.69 -0.77
CA SER A 82 -10.20 7.51 0.11
C SER A 82 -10.98 7.74 1.40
N VAL A 83 -11.70 6.71 1.85
CA VAL A 83 -12.21 6.58 3.21
C VAL A 83 -11.66 5.28 3.79
N ALA A 84 -10.90 5.37 4.88
CA ALA A 84 -10.28 4.23 5.53
C ALA A 84 -10.87 4.05 6.93
N GLY A 85 -11.43 2.87 7.20
CA GLY A 85 -11.92 2.52 8.53
C GLY A 85 -10.80 2.01 9.44
N ARG A 86 -11.14 1.84 10.73
CA ARG A 86 -10.24 1.25 11.74
C ARG A 86 -9.67 -0.13 11.36
N LEU A 87 -10.41 -0.94 10.62
CA LEU A 87 -10.01 -2.30 10.23
C LEU A 87 -9.07 -2.31 9.01
N ASP A 88 -8.98 -1.21 8.26
CA ASP A 88 -8.22 -1.11 7.01
C ASP A 88 -6.82 -0.53 7.25
N ALA A 89 -6.03 -1.17 8.11
CA ALA A 89 -4.73 -0.65 8.53
C ALA A 89 -3.79 -0.29 7.36
N ASP A 90 -3.77 -1.10 6.30
CA ASP A 90 -3.00 -0.83 5.09
C ASP A 90 -3.44 0.48 4.42
N ARG A 91 -4.75 0.70 4.29
CA ARG A 91 -5.31 1.92 3.69
C ARG A 91 -5.05 3.14 4.56
N VAL A 92 -5.13 3.03 5.88
CA VAL A 92 -4.79 4.11 6.82
C VAL A 92 -3.34 4.55 6.62
N ASN A 93 -2.40 3.61 6.70
CA ASN A 93 -0.97 3.90 6.55
C ASN A 93 -0.66 4.47 5.16
N ARG A 94 -1.26 3.88 4.11
CA ARG A 94 -1.06 4.33 2.73
C ARG A 94 -1.62 5.72 2.47
N THR A 95 -2.77 6.05 3.06
CA THR A 95 -3.38 7.38 2.96
C THR A 95 -2.46 8.45 3.54
N VAL A 96 -1.91 8.21 4.74
CA VAL A 96 -0.97 9.16 5.37
C VAL A 96 0.35 9.24 4.61
N ALA A 97 0.83 8.12 4.07
CA ALA A 97 2.04 8.08 3.24
C ALA A 97 1.87 8.87 1.93
N GLU A 98 0.73 8.75 1.25
CA GLU A 98 0.44 9.48 0.01
C GLU A 98 0.44 11.00 0.26
N VAL A 99 -0.25 11.45 1.31
CA VAL A 99 -0.29 12.88 1.68
C VAL A 99 1.10 13.39 2.09
N THR A 100 1.88 12.58 2.83
CA THR A 100 3.27 12.93 3.18
C THR A 100 4.15 13.04 1.94
N GLY A 101 3.99 12.10 1.00
CA GLY A 101 4.70 12.09 -0.27
C GLY A 101 4.38 13.29 -1.15
N LEU A 102 3.11 13.71 -1.17
CA LEU A 102 2.66 14.92 -1.88
C LEU A 102 3.36 16.18 -1.35
N ILE A 103 3.46 16.34 -0.02
CA ILE A 103 4.19 17.47 0.57
C ILE A 103 5.65 17.48 0.10
N ALA A 104 6.32 16.32 0.14
CA ALA A 104 7.71 16.21 -0.30
C ALA A 104 7.89 16.40 -1.83
N ALA A 105 6.89 16.07 -2.63
CA ALA A 105 6.87 16.36 -4.06
C ALA A 105 6.76 17.88 -4.29
N ARG A 106 5.73 18.51 -3.70
CA ARG A 106 5.51 19.97 -3.80
C ARG A 106 6.68 20.79 -3.26
N GLU A 107 7.32 20.36 -2.18
CA GLU A 107 8.52 21.02 -1.64
C GLU A 107 9.65 21.08 -2.68
N ARG A 108 9.88 19.99 -3.43
CA ARG A 108 10.87 19.95 -4.50
C ARG A 108 10.42 20.75 -5.72
N ASP A 109 9.18 20.57 -6.14
CA ASP A 109 8.64 21.16 -7.37
C ASP A 109 8.48 22.68 -7.24
N PHE A 110 8.01 23.17 -6.09
CA PHE A 110 7.89 24.60 -5.82
C PHE A 110 9.27 25.27 -5.81
N GLY A 111 10.27 24.60 -5.21
CA GLY A 111 11.65 25.06 -5.25
C GLY A 111 12.22 25.12 -6.68
N ALA A 112 11.92 24.13 -7.52
CA ALA A 112 12.39 24.07 -8.90
C ALA A 112 11.69 25.09 -9.83
N GLN A 113 10.41 25.35 -9.60
CA GLN A 113 9.58 26.23 -10.44
C GLN A 113 9.49 27.68 -9.94
N GLY A 114 10.08 27.98 -8.77
CA GLY A 114 10.02 29.31 -8.16
C GLY A 114 8.63 29.68 -7.63
N ILE A 115 7.84 28.68 -7.20
CA ILE A 115 6.54 28.91 -6.58
C ILE A 115 6.76 29.29 -5.13
N ASP A 116 6.46 30.54 -4.78
CA ASP A 116 6.73 31.13 -3.46
C ASP A 116 5.65 30.88 -2.41
N SER A 117 4.44 30.52 -2.85
CA SER A 117 3.26 30.40 -2.00
C SER A 117 2.17 29.56 -2.63
N MET A 118 1.31 28.98 -1.78
CA MET A 118 0.13 28.25 -2.25
C MET A 118 -0.83 29.15 -3.04
N ALA A 119 -0.88 30.46 -2.73
CA ALA A 119 -1.66 31.42 -3.51
C ALA A 119 -1.16 31.55 -4.95
N THR A 120 0.17 31.60 -5.15
CA THR A 120 0.78 31.58 -6.48
C THR A 120 0.49 30.27 -7.20
N TYR A 121 0.62 29.13 -6.51
CA TYR A 121 0.29 27.82 -7.05
C TYR A 121 -1.18 27.72 -7.52
N ARG A 122 -2.15 28.10 -6.68
CA ARG A 122 -3.59 28.07 -7.03
C ARG A 122 -3.89 28.91 -8.28
N ARG A 123 -3.28 30.11 -8.37
CA ARG A 123 -3.39 30.99 -9.54
C ARG A 123 -2.79 30.37 -10.80
N GLN A 124 -1.61 29.74 -10.69
CA GLN A 124 -0.94 29.08 -11.81
C GLN A 124 -1.72 27.84 -12.28
N ARG A 125 -2.28 27.05 -11.37
CA ARG A 125 -3.18 25.94 -11.73
C ARG A 125 -4.44 26.40 -12.43
N ALA A 126 -5.09 27.47 -11.94
CA ALA A 126 -6.24 28.05 -12.61
C ALA A 126 -5.91 28.56 -14.03
N ALA A 127 -4.65 28.94 -14.28
CA ALA A 127 -4.14 29.31 -15.60
C ALA A 127 -3.65 28.11 -16.46
N GLY A 128 -3.65 26.89 -15.91
CA GLY A 128 -3.21 25.67 -16.60
C GLY A 128 -1.68 25.54 -16.77
N THR A 129 -0.87 26.31 -16.02
CA THR A 129 0.60 26.29 -16.16
C THR A 129 1.30 25.26 -15.27
N VAL A 130 0.59 24.68 -14.32
CA VAL A 130 1.08 23.64 -13.41
C VAL A 130 0.24 22.39 -13.59
N ASP A 131 0.89 21.30 -13.99
CA ASP A 131 0.29 19.98 -14.16
C ASP A 131 0.46 19.16 -12.87
N ASP A 132 -0.35 19.50 -11.87
CA ASP A 132 -0.50 18.74 -10.62
C ASP A 132 -1.96 18.25 -10.55
N PRO A 133 -2.22 16.93 -10.41
CA PRO A 133 -3.58 16.40 -10.31
C PRO A 133 -4.27 16.79 -8.99
N TYR A 134 -3.53 17.30 -8.01
CA TYR A 134 -4.05 17.73 -6.71
C TYR A 134 -4.27 19.26 -6.67
N GLY A 135 -5.19 19.69 -5.82
CA GLY A 135 -5.40 21.08 -5.41
C GLY A 135 -5.07 21.24 -3.93
N ASP A 136 -5.99 21.79 -3.15
CA ASP A 136 -5.90 21.75 -1.69
C ASP A 136 -6.35 20.38 -1.17
N VAL A 137 -5.46 19.71 -0.45
CA VAL A 137 -5.67 18.35 0.05
C VAL A 137 -6.02 18.37 1.52
N PHE A 138 -7.16 17.81 1.87
CA PHE A 138 -7.67 17.72 3.24
C PHE A 138 -7.51 16.30 3.78
N LEU A 139 -6.58 16.11 4.71
CA LEU A 139 -6.49 14.91 5.52
C LEU A 139 -7.49 15.01 6.68
N VAL A 140 -8.49 14.14 6.69
CA VAL A 140 -9.58 14.14 7.67
C VAL A 140 -9.37 12.99 8.65
N VAL A 141 -9.38 13.27 9.95
CA VAL A 141 -9.24 12.28 11.02
C VAL A 141 -10.45 12.38 11.95
N ASP A 142 -11.40 11.45 11.82
CA ASP A 142 -12.50 11.34 12.77
C ASP A 142 -12.14 10.35 13.88
N GLY A 143 -11.84 10.86 15.08
CA GLY A 143 -11.43 10.05 16.23
C GLY A 143 -9.91 10.06 16.47
N TRP A 144 -9.35 11.24 16.78
CA TRP A 144 -7.92 11.41 17.04
C TRP A 144 -7.36 10.46 18.12
N PHE A 145 -8.13 10.19 19.16
CA PHE A 145 -7.71 9.31 20.25
C PHE A 145 -7.40 7.88 19.76
N THR A 146 -8.24 7.33 18.89
CA THR A 146 -8.06 5.99 18.32
C THR A 146 -6.84 5.93 17.40
N LEU A 147 -6.65 6.94 16.54
CA LEU A 147 -5.46 7.05 15.70
C LEU A 147 -4.17 6.96 16.55
N ARG A 148 -4.10 7.74 17.62
CA ARG A 148 -2.92 7.77 18.51
C ARG A 148 -2.64 6.43 19.19
N GLN A 149 -3.68 5.65 19.51
CA GLN A 149 -3.53 4.37 20.20
C GLN A 149 -3.13 3.23 19.26
N GLU A 150 -3.66 3.21 18.05
CA GLU A 150 -3.53 2.05 17.15
C GLU A 150 -2.58 2.28 15.98
N PHE A 151 -2.32 3.55 15.63
CA PHE A 151 -1.54 3.94 14.45
C PHE A 151 -0.46 4.96 14.81
N GLU A 152 0.41 4.62 15.77
CA GLU A 152 1.48 5.51 16.29
C GLU A 152 2.36 6.12 15.18
N LEU A 153 2.74 5.33 14.17
CA LEU A 153 3.53 5.81 13.03
C LEU A 153 2.75 6.84 12.19
N ALA A 154 1.45 6.62 11.99
CA ALA A 154 0.59 7.53 11.25
C ALA A 154 0.37 8.83 12.05
N GLU A 155 0.20 8.74 13.36
CA GLU A 155 0.12 9.90 14.27
C GLU A 155 1.36 10.78 14.16
N ALA A 156 2.55 10.17 14.22
CA ALA A 156 3.82 10.89 14.11
C ALA A 156 3.95 11.59 12.76
N ALA A 157 3.55 10.94 11.67
CA ALA A 157 3.53 11.54 10.33
C ALA A 157 2.52 12.69 10.23
N ILE A 158 1.31 12.54 10.78
CA ILE A 158 0.28 13.59 10.78
C ILE A 158 0.73 14.81 11.58
N ARG A 159 1.47 14.63 12.68
CA ARG A 159 2.11 15.75 13.39
C ARG A 159 3.05 16.54 12.48
N GLN A 160 3.84 15.85 11.65
CA GLN A 160 4.71 16.51 10.67
C GLN A 160 3.91 17.20 9.57
N ILE A 161 2.83 16.57 9.07
CA ILE A 161 1.90 17.20 8.11
C ILE A 161 1.34 18.49 8.69
N THR A 162 0.90 18.48 9.94
CA THR A 162 0.32 19.66 10.62
C THR A 162 1.32 20.83 10.72
N ALA A 163 2.61 20.54 10.89
CA ALA A 163 3.63 21.57 11.09
C ALA A 163 4.00 22.33 9.81
N ARG A 164 3.91 21.70 8.64
CA ARG A 164 4.38 22.28 7.35
C ARG A 164 3.38 22.20 6.20
N GLY A 165 2.26 21.48 6.37
CA GLY A 165 1.32 21.13 5.31
C GLY A 165 0.67 22.35 4.65
N LEU A 166 0.33 23.38 5.43
CA LEU A 166 -0.32 24.59 4.89
C LEU A 166 0.53 25.31 3.84
N ASN A 167 1.86 25.26 3.95
CA ASN A 167 2.77 25.86 2.97
C ASN A 167 2.65 25.20 1.58
N PHE A 168 2.16 23.96 1.56
CA PHE A 168 2.04 23.13 0.36
C PHE A 168 0.59 22.72 0.09
N GLY A 169 -0.39 23.47 0.61
CA GLY A 169 -1.82 23.22 0.34
C GLY A 169 -2.35 21.91 0.93
N VAL A 170 -1.76 21.46 2.05
CA VAL A 170 -2.24 20.28 2.80
C VAL A 170 -2.82 20.73 4.12
N HIS A 171 -4.07 20.36 4.36
CA HIS A 171 -4.91 20.77 5.47
C HIS A 171 -5.25 19.56 6.35
N LEU A 172 -5.29 19.75 7.67
CA LEU A 172 -5.76 18.75 8.62
C LEU A 172 -7.14 19.15 9.15
N LEU A 173 -8.11 18.25 9.02
CA LEU A 173 -9.40 18.29 9.72
C LEU A 173 -9.39 17.16 10.74
N LEU A 174 -9.52 17.46 12.04
CA LEU A 174 -9.49 16.43 13.07
C LEU A 174 -10.67 16.55 14.04
N THR A 175 -11.14 15.42 14.56
CA THR A 175 -12.08 15.39 15.69
C THR A 175 -11.42 14.79 16.93
N ALA A 176 -11.75 15.33 18.09
CA ALA A 176 -11.33 14.82 19.39
C ALA A 176 -12.48 14.87 20.39
N SER A 177 -12.44 14.06 21.44
CA SER A 177 -13.47 14.14 22.49
C SER A 177 -13.29 15.40 23.35
N ARG A 178 -12.06 15.89 23.43
CA ARG A 178 -11.61 17.08 24.18
C ARG A 178 -10.27 17.58 23.63
N TRP A 179 -9.98 18.86 23.82
CA TRP A 179 -8.77 19.49 23.28
C TRP A 179 -7.45 18.99 23.90
N SER A 180 -7.50 18.37 25.08
CA SER A 180 -6.34 17.80 25.76
C SER A 180 -5.84 16.49 25.12
N GLU A 181 -6.65 15.83 24.29
CA GLU A 181 -6.23 14.63 23.54
C GLU A 181 -5.29 14.96 22.38
N VAL A 182 -5.40 16.18 21.84
CA VAL A 182 -4.60 16.67 20.74
C VAL A 182 -3.27 17.19 21.28
N HIS A 183 -2.17 16.78 20.66
CA HIS A 183 -0.83 17.23 21.06
C HIS A 183 -0.74 18.78 20.99
N HIS A 184 -0.15 19.42 22.01
CA HIS A 184 -0.13 20.89 22.13
C HIS A 184 0.36 21.60 20.86
N GLN A 185 1.48 21.16 20.27
CA GLN A 185 2.00 21.72 19.02
C GLN A 185 1.00 21.64 17.86
N MET A 186 0.24 20.55 17.75
CA MET A 186 -0.78 20.45 16.70
C MET A 186 -1.95 21.38 16.99
N ARG A 187 -2.41 21.40 18.24
CA ARG A 187 -3.52 22.26 18.67
C ARG A 187 -3.21 23.73 18.37
N ASP A 188 -1.97 24.16 18.58
CA ASP A 188 -1.54 25.54 18.31
C ASP A 188 -1.54 25.88 16.80
N GLN A 189 -1.34 24.88 15.93
CA GLN A 189 -1.44 25.02 14.47
C GLN A 189 -2.88 24.90 13.94
N VAL A 190 -3.80 24.35 14.74
CA VAL A 190 -5.23 24.31 14.41
C VAL A 190 -5.84 25.68 14.68
N GLY A 191 -5.81 26.53 13.64
CA GLY A 191 -6.33 27.90 13.71
C GLY A 191 -7.86 27.98 13.72
N THR A 192 -8.56 27.06 13.06
CA THR A 192 -10.03 26.98 13.13
C THR A 192 -10.46 25.95 14.17
N ARG A 193 -11.13 26.38 15.23
CA ARG A 193 -11.57 25.51 16.33
C ARG A 193 -13.08 25.58 16.50
N LEU A 194 -13.76 24.45 16.32
CA LEU A 194 -15.20 24.31 16.49
C LEU A 194 -15.46 23.46 17.74
N GLU A 195 -15.92 24.09 18.82
CA GLU A 195 -16.19 23.41 20.08
C GLU A 195 -17.67 23.09 20.21
N LEU A 196 -18.03 21.81 20.09
CA LEU A 196 -19.37 21.30 20.38
C LEU A 196 -19.53 21.06 21.88
N ARG A 197 -20.71 20.61 22.30
CA ARG A 197 -20.95 20.20 23.69
C ARG A 197 -19.90 19.18 24.17
N LEU A 198 -19.06 19.59 25.11
CA LEU A 198 -18.05 18.75 25.77
C LEU A 198 -18.67 17.88 26.87
N GLY A 199 -17.97 16.81 27.24
CA GLY A 199 -18.36 15.97 28.38
C GLY A 199 -18.24 16.70 29.71
N ASP A 200 -17.13 17.42 29.90
CA ASP A 200 -16.88 18.31 31.03
C ASP A 200 -16.58 19.73 30.51
N PRO A 201 -17.30 20.78 30.95
CA PRO A 201 -16.98 22.17 30.61
C PRO A 201 -15.56 22.63 30.99
N VAL A 202 -14.90 21.96 31.94
CA VAL A 202 -13.50 22.24 32.32
C VAL A 202 -12.53 22.02 31.14
N ASP A 203 -12.88 21.13 30.21
CA ASP A 203 -12.08 20.85 29.02
C ASP A 203 -12.23 21.92 27.91
N SER A 204 -13.06 22.96 28.12
CA SER A 204 -13.31 24.03 27.15
C SER A 204 -12.05 24.86 26.89
N ALA A 205 -11.77 25.11 25.61
CA ALA A 205 -10.71 26.03 25.18
C ALA A 205 -11.20 27.48 25.08
N ILE A 206 -12.50 27.72 25.23
CA ILE A 206 -13.15 29.05 25.06
C ILE A 206 -13.46 29.66 26.42
N ASP A 207 -14.38 29.04 27.18
CA ASP A 207 -14.80 29.53 28.49
C ASP A 207 -15.59 28.43 29.22
N LEU A 208 -15.12 28.05 30.41
CA LEU A 208 -15.75 27.02 31.24
C LEU A 208 -17.23 27.32 31.56
N ARG A 209 -17.55 28.56 31.94
CA ARG A 209 -18.91 28.93 32.38
C ARG A 209 -19.86 28.94 31.20
N VAL A 210 -19.43 29.47 30.06
CA VAL A 210 -20.26 29.48 28.85
C VAL A 210 -20.42 28.07 28.28
N ALA A 211 -19.36 27.25 28.28
CA ALA A 211 -19.43 25.85 27.84
C ALA A 211 -20.45 25.04 28.64
N ALA A 212 -20.57 25.30 29.95
CA ALA A 212 -21.58 24.67 30.79
C ALA A 212 -23.02 24.96 30.34
N THR A 213 -23.26 26.11 29.70
CA THR A 213 -24.59 26.52 29.19
C THR A 213 -24.97 25.93 27.83
N VAL A 214 -24.03 25.32 27.11
CA VAL A 214 -24.31 24.71 25.80
C VAL A 214 -25.34 23.58 25.97
N PRO A 215 -26.47 23.58 25.24
CA PRO A 215 -27.45 22.52 25.35
C PRO A 215 -26.88 21.13 25.05
N GLN A 216 -27.40 20.10 25.72
CA GLN A 216 -27.09 18.69 25.47
C GLN A 216 -27.83 18.17 24.22
N LEU A 217 -27.67 18.88 23.10
CA LEU A 217 -28.25 18.56 21.81
C LEU A 217 -27.14 18.44 20.76
N PRO A 218 -27.12 17.40 19.93
CA PRO A 218 -26.13 17.27 18.87
C PRO A 218 -26.09 18.49 17.94
N GLY A 219 -24.90 18.89 17.51
CA GLY A 219 -24.69 20.03 16.62
C GLY A 219 -24.66 21.40 17.32
N ARG A 220 -24.97 21.48 18.62
CA ARG A 220 -24.80 22.72 19.40
C ARG A 220 -23.37 22.88 19.91
N GLY A 221 -22.86 24.10 19.83
CA GLY A 221 -21.50 24.44 20.24
C GLY A 221 -21.28 25.92 20.52
N LEU A 222 -20.02 26.30 20.72
CA LEU A 222 -19.55 27.66 20.95
C LEU A 222 -18.58 28.13 19.89
N THR A 223 -18.75 29.39 19.49
CA THR A 223 -17.76 30.12 18.70
C THR A 223 -16.71 30.76 19.63
N PRO A 224 -15.52 31.15 19.10
CA PRO A 224 -14.51 31.88 19.88
C PRO A 224 -15.04 33.15 20.57
N GLU A 225 -16.06 33.79 19.97
CA GLU A 225 -16.75 34.97 20.50
C GLU A 225 -17.73 34.65 21.64
N LYS A 226 -17.74 33.39 22.13
CA LYS A 226 -18.62 32.89 23.19
C LYS A 226 -20.11 32.90 22.81
N LEU A 227 -20.40 32.84 21.51
CA LEU A 227 -21.77 32.73 21.00
C LEU A 227 -22.14 31.27 20.78
N HIS A 228 -23.42 30.95 20.97
CA HIS A 228 -23.94 29.61 20.67
C HIS A 228 -24.07 29.46 19.15
N PHE A 229 -23.72 28.30 18.62
CA PHE A 229 -24.00 27.97 17.22
C PHE A 229 -24.75 26.64 17.10
N LEU A 230 -25.36 26.44 15.94
CA LEU A 230 -25.95 25.17 15.50
C LEU A 230 -25.35 24.76 14.16
N ALA A 231 -24.69 23.62 14.12
CA ALA A 231 -24.15 23.02 12.90
C ALA A 231 -25.28 22.69 11.91
N ALA A 232 -25.04 22.95 10.62
CA ALA A 232 -25.91 22.50 9.54
C ALA A 232 -25.78 20.99 9.30
N LEU A 233 -26.78 20.41 8.63
CA LEU A 233 -26.75 19.03 8.16
C LEU A 233 -26.11 18.95 6.77
N PRO A 234 -25.36 17.88 6.44
CA PRO A 234 -24.71 17.69 5.14
C PRO A 234 -25.72 17.23 4.07
N ARG A 235 -26.68 18.07 3.70
CA ARG A 235 -27.76 17.74 2.76
C ARG A 235 -28.29 18.96 2.01
N VAL A 236 -28.95 18.73 0.87
CA VAL A 236 -29.51 19.77 -0.02
C VAL A 236 -30.99 19.55 -0.38
N ASP A 237 -31.62 18.53 0.21
CA ASP A 237 -33.01 18.11 0.00
C ASP A 237 -34.03 18.87 0.88
N SER A 238 -33.58 19.85 1.66
CA SER A 238 -34.38 20.66 2.59
C SER A 238 -35.02 19.92 3.77
N ASP A 239 -34.71 18.65 4.00
CA ASP A 239 -35.17 17.91 5.18
C ASP A 239 -34.28 18.24 6.41
N SER A 240 -34.91 18.36 7.57
CA SER A 240 -34.27 18.74 8.84
C SER A 240 -34.26 17.61 9.87
N ASP A 241 -34.71 16.40 9.52
CA ASP A 241 -34.71 15.25 10.41
C ASP A 241 -33.28 14.78 10.70
N PRO A 242 -32.83 14.79 11.98
CA PRO A 242 -31.50 14.32 12.36
C PRO A 242 -31.30 12.81 12.18
N GLU A 243 -32.37 12.01 12.09
CA GLU A 243 -32.27 10.56 11.94
C GLU A 243 -31.99 10.15 10.48
N SER A 244 -32.36 10.99 9.49
CA SER A 244 -32.15 10.73 8.04
C SER A 244 -30.84 11.31 7.49
N VAL A 245 -29.95 11.84 8.35
CA VAL A 245 -28.73 12.56 7.95
C VAL A 245 -27.82 11.76 7.02
N SER A 246 -27.67 10.46 7.25
CA SER A 246 -26.81 9.62 6.41
C SER A 246 -27.39 9.37 5.02
N ASP A 247 -28.72 9.37 4.90
CA ASP A 247 -29.40 9.23 3.61
C ASP A 247 -29.30 10.53 2.82
N GLY A 248 -29.55 11.68 3.45
CA GLY A 248 -29.38 13.00 2.83
C GLY A 248 -27.92 13.27 2.40
N ALA A 249 -26.93 12.78 3.16
CA ALA A 249 -25.52 12.88 2.77
C ALA A 249 -25.16 12.01 1.56
N ARG A 250 -25.73 10.80 1.47
CA ARG A 250 -25.54 9.91 0.31
C ARG A 250 -26.20 10.47 -0.94
N ASP A 251 -27.42 11.00 -0.81
CA ASP A 251 -28.15 11.65 -1.90
C ASP A 251 -27.39 12.88 -2.44
N LEU A 252 -26.86 13.71 -1.54
CA LEU A 252 -25.97 14.80 -1.91
C LEU A 252 -24.73 14.30 -2.67
N ALA A 253 -24.06 13.26 -2.17
CA ALA A 253 -22.86 12.73 -2.78
C ALA A 253 -23.13 12.20 -4.19
N ALA A 254 -24.18 11.40 -4.37
CA ALA A 254 -24.63 10.88 -5.65
C ALA A 254 -24.98 12.01 -6.63
N THR A 255 -25.73 13.02 -6.16
CA THR A 255 -26.07 14.19 -6.98
C THR A 255 -24.82 14.90 -7.47
N VAL A 256 -23.86 15.20 -6.60
CA VAL A 256 -22.60 15.87 -7.01
C VAL A 256 -21.81 15.01 -8.00
N ALA A 257 -21.78 13.69 -7.81
CA ALA A 257 -21.12 12.77 -8.74
C ALA A 257 -21.78 12.75 -10.13
N ASP A 258 -23.11 12.75 -10.19
CA ASP A 258 -23.87 12.74 -11.45
C ASP A 258 -23.64 14.02 -12.29
N TYR A 259 -23.47 15.17 -11.63
CA TYR A 259 -23.23 16.46 -12.31
C TYR A 259 -21.76 16.72 -12.63
N TRP A 260 -20.81 15.97 -12.07
CA TRP A 260 -19.38 16.16 -12.30
C TRP A 260 -18.86 15.29 -13.44
N THR A 261 -18.44 15.92 -14.54
CA THR A 261 -17.92 15.21 -15.73
C THR A 261 -16.39 15.22 -15.85
N GLY A 262 -15.69 15.83 -14.89
CA GLY A 262 -14.23 15.92 -14.89
C GLY A 262 -13.54 14.73 -14.19
N PRO A 263 -12.19 14.73 -14.11
CA PRO A 263 -11.48 13.76 -13.29
C PRO A 263 -11.88 13.89 -11.81
N PRO A 264 -12.10 12.78 -11.10
CA PRO A 264 -12.32 12.78 -9.65
C PRO A 264 -10.99 12.98 -8.91
N ALA A 265 -11.06 13.08 -7.58
CA ALA A 265 -9.91 13.10 -6.70
C ALA A 265 -9.03 11.84 -6.91
N PRO A 266 -7.69 11.97 -6.96
CA PRO A 266 -6.81 10.83 -7.11
C PRO A 266 -7.03 9.78 -6.00
N PRO A 267 -7.26 8.50 -6.33
CA PRO A 267 -7.54 7.48 -5.33
C PRO A 267 -6.27 7.09 -4.55
N VAL A 268 -6.43 6.75 -3.27
CA VAL A 268 -5.34 6.09 -2.52
C VAL A 268 -5.20 4.66 -3.00
N ARG A 269 -4.15 4.43 -3.80
CA ARG A 269 -3.81 3.11 -4.31
C ARG A 269 -3.22 2.25 -3.21
N VAL A 270 -3.91 1.17 -2.88
CA VAL A 270 -3.41 0.08 -2.04
C VAL A 270 -3.04 -1.10 -2.92
N LEU A 271 -2.07 -1.89 -2.47
CA LEU A 271 -1.77 -3.16 -3.13
C LEU A 271 -3.01 -4.06 -3.09
N PRO A 272 -3.41 -4.68 -4.22
CA PRO A 272 -4.56 -5.57 -4.25
C PRO A 272 -4.31 -6.80 -3.37
N SER A 273 -5.39 -7.44 -2.92
CA SER A 273 -5.32 -8.72 -2.20
C SER A 273 -4.91 -9.87 -3.12
N VAL A 274 -5.36 -9.82 -4.36
CA VAL A 274 -5.04 -10.75 -5.44
C VAL A 274 -4.65 -9.93 -6.65
N LEU A 275 -3.44 -10.13 -7.18
CA LEU A 275 -2.95 -9.45 -8.36
C LEU A 275 -3.06 -10.37 -9.57
N ASP A 276 -3.86 -9.99 -10.57
CA ASP A 276 -3.94 -10.74 -11.82
C ASP A 276 -2.62 -10.59 -12.59
N PRO A 277 -1.97 -11.68 -13.00
CA PRO A 277 -0.76 -11.63 -13.83
C PRO A 277 -0.95 -10.89 -15.16
N ALA A 278 -2.17 -10.76 -15.68
CA ALA A 278 -2.47 -9.98 -16.88
C ALA A 278 -2.27 -8.47 -16.69
N GLU A 279 -2.30 -7.98 -15.43
CA GLU A 279 -1.99 -6.59 -15.10
C GLU A 279 -0.47 -6.31 -15.10
N LEU A 280 0.36 -7.36 -15.12
CA LEU A 280 1.80 -7.22 -15.18
C LEU A 280 2.29 -7.20 -16.65
N PRO A 281 3.32 -6.38 -16.95
CA PRO A 281 3.96 -6.44 -18.25
C PRO A 281 4.53 -7.86 -18.52
N PRO A 282 4.50 -8.31 -19.78
CA PRO A 282 5.08 -9.60 -20.12
C PRO A 282 6.60 -9.58 -19.87
N PRO A 283 7.23 -10.74 -19.65
CA PRO A 283 8.67 -10.82 -19.48
C PRO A 283 9.43 -10.25 -20.68
N GLU A 284 10.54 -9.56 -20.43
CA GLU A 284 11.31 -8.84 -21.46
C GLU A 284 12.83 -9.06 -21.31
N GLY A 285 13.60 -8.57 -22.28
CA GLY A 285 15.06 -8.57 -22.24
C GLY A 285 15.69 -9.97 -22.12
N ASP A 286 16.89 -10.03 -21.53
CA ASP A 286 17.64 -11.26 -21.23
C ASP A 286 17.20 -11.83 -19.86
N THR A 287 15.91 -12.16 -19.74
CA THR A 287 15.27 -12.79 -18.57
C THR A 287 14.84 -11.83 -17.45
N ARG A 288 14.14 -10.76 -17.81
CA ARG A 288 13.50 -9.85 -16.86
C ARG A 288 12.05 -10.26 -16.65
N ILE A 289 11.68 -10.65 -15.43
CA ILE A 289 10.33 -11.13 -15.08
C ILE A 289 9.71 -10.22 -14.02
N ALA A 290 8.50 -9.73 -14.27
CA ALA A 290 7.74 -8.97 -13.28
C ALA A 290 7.21 -9.94 -12.20
N LEU A 291 7.62 -9.74 -10.95
CA LEU A 291 7.18 -10.55 -9.81
C LEU A 291 5.80 -10.11 -9.29
N GLY A 292 5.49 -8.82 -9.42
CA GLY A 292 4.38 -8.18 -8.74
C GLY A 292 4.39 -6.65 -8.87
N LEU A 293 3.60 -5.98 -8.04
CA LEU A 293 3.57 -4.52 -7.91
C LEU A 293 4.18 -4.06 -6.60
N ASP A 294 4.85 -2.91 -6.56
CA ASP A 294 5.31 -2.28 -5.32
C ASP A 294 4.23 -1.42 -4.65
N GLU A 295 4.31 -1.29 -3.34
CA GLU A 295 3.36 -0.48 -2.55
C GLU A 295 3.48 1.04 -2.80
N GLU A 296 4.69 1.54 -3.09
CA GLU A 296 4.99 2.97 -3.12
C GLU A 296 4.36 3.65 -4.35
N ARG A 297 4.46 3.01 -5.51
CA ARG A 297 4.05 3.58 -6.81
C ARG A 297 3.08 2.70 -7.58
N MET A 298 2.77 1.50 -7.09
CA MET A 298 2.07 0.47 -7.85
C MET A 298 2.79 0.14 -9.15
N ALA A 299 4.12 0.24 -9.18
CA ALA A 299 4.90 -0.05 -10.38
C ALA A 299 5.29 -1.54 -10.41
N PRO A 300 5.43 -2.13 -11.60
CA PRO A 300 5.93 -3.49 -11.74
C PRO A 300 7.31 -3.65 -11.11
N VAL A 301 7.44 -4.65 -10.24
CA VAL A 301 8.70 -5.04 -9.60
C VAL A 301 9.32 -6.17 -10.39
N TRP A 302 10.47 -5.87 -10.97
CA TRP A 302 11.20 -6.78 -11.84
C TRP A 302 12.27 -7.54 -11.09
N HIS A 303 12.41 -8.82 -11.42
CA HIS A 303 13.61 -9.59 -11.15
C HIS A 303 14.33 -9.87 -12.46
N ASN A 304 15.60 -9.48 -12.55
CA ASN A 304 16.43 -9.67 -13.73
C ASN A 304 17.38 -10.86 -13.51
N PHE A 305 17.02 -12.02 -14.04
CA PHE A 305 17.85 -13.23 -13.94
C PHE A 305 19.15 -13.14 -14.76
N GLY A 306 19.27 -12.18 -15.68
CA GLY A 306 20.50 -11.89 -16.41
C GLY A 306 21.54 -11.13 -15.58
N GLU A 307 21.14 -10.52 -14.46
CA GLU A 307 22.01 -9.81 -13.51
C GLU A 307 22.11 -10.54 -12.16
N LEU A 308 20.96 -10.94 -11.61
CA LEU A 308 20.83 -11.67 -10.36
C LEU A 308 20.21 -13.03 -10.68
N PRO A 309 21.02 -14.06 -11.00
CA PRO A 309 20.53 -15.31 -11.59
C PRO A 309 19.72 -16.18 -10.62
N HIS A 310 19.68 -15.85 -9.34
CA HIS A 310 19.07 -16.68 -8.32
C HIS A 310 18.13 -15.88 -7.43
N LEU A 311 17.15 -16.57 -6.87
CA LEU A 311 16.10 -15.98 -6.05
C LEU A 311 15.73 -16.95 -4.92
N THR A 312 15.69 -16.46 -3.68
CA THR A 312 15.17 -17.23 -2.55
C THR A 312 13.77 -16.76 -2.22
N VAL A 313 12.86 -17.67 -1.90
CA VAL A 313 11.50 -17.35 -1.44
C VAL A 313 11.31 -17.90 -0.03
N LEU A 314 10.96 -17.02 0.90
CA LEU A 314 10.73 -17.35 2.31
C LEU A 314 9.26 -17.17 2.63
N GLY A 315 8.69 -18.05 3.43
CA GLY A 315 7.36 -17.81 3.99
C GLY A 315 6.77 -18.99 4.71
N ASP A 316 5.78 -18.71 5.55
CA ASP A 316 5.01 -19.71 6.26
C ASP A 316 4.13 -20.56 5.33
N THR A 317 3.51 -21.58 5.91
CA THR A 317 2.49 -22.39 5.26
C THR A 317 1.41 -21.50 4.62
N GLN A 318 1.00 -21.82 3.39
CA GLN A 318 -0.04 -21.09 2.63
C GLN A 318 0.24 -19.59 2.34
N SER A 319 1.48 -19.14 2.49
CA SER A 319 1.85 -17.74 2.21
C SER A 319 1.97 -17.39 0.71
N GLY A 320 1.99 -18.39 -0.20
CA GLY A 320 2.09 -18.18 -1.65
C GLY A 320 3.40 -18.65 -2.30
N LYS A 321 4.27 -19.35 -1.58
CA LYS A 321 5.57 -19.87 -2.07
C LYS A 321 5.48 -20.60 -3.41
N THR A 322 4.69 -21.67 -3.46
CA THR A 322 4.47 -22.48 -4.67
C THR A 322 3.85 -21.66 -5.80
N ASN A 323 2.97 -20.72 -5.49
CA ASN A 323 2.38 -19.83 -6.51
C ASN A 323 3.44 -18.95 -7.17
N LEU A 324 4.41 -18.43 -6.41
CA LEU A 324 5.48 -17.62 -6.99
C LEU A 324 6.37 -18.46 -7.93
N LEU A 325 6.68 -19.72 -7.58
CA LEU A 325 7.37 -20.64 -8.49
C LEU A 325 6.56 -20.89 -9.77
N ARG A 326 5.24 -21.10 -9.64
CA ARG A 326 4.34 -21.25 -10.79
C ARG A 326 4.36 -20.02 -11.69
N HIS A 327 4.27 -18.83 -11.10
CA HIS A 327 4.33 -17.57 -11.85
C HIS A 327 5.65 -17.42 -12.61
N LEU A 328 6.78 -17.75 -12.00
CA LEU A 328 8.08 -17.74 -12.65
C LEU A 328 8.16 -18.76 -13.80
N ALA A 329 7.68 -19.99 -13.58
CA ALA A 329 7.70 -21.03 -14.60
C ALA A 329 6.86 -20.66 -15.83
N LEU A 330 5.64 -20.15 -15.61
CA LEU A 330 4.77 -19.68 -16.69
C LEU A 330 5.36 -18.45 -17.39
N SER A 331 6.02 -17.55 -16.67
CA SER A 331 6.72 -16.42 -17.27
C SER A 331 7.90 -16.85 -18.14
N VAL A 332 8.66 -17.87 -17.73
CA VAL A 332 9.75 -18.43 -18.54
C VAL A 332 9.22 -19.06 -19.82
N THR A 333 8.13 -19.84 -19.74
CA THR A 333 7.51 -20.49 -20.90
C THR A 333 6.84 -19.50 -21.85
N GLN A 334 6.34 -18.37 -21.34
CA GLN A 334 5.84 -17.26 -22.16
C GLN A 334 6.97 -16.54 -22.91
N ARG A 335 8.16 -16.45 -22.31
CA ARG A 335 9.29 -15.68 -22.87
C ARG A 335 10.16 -16.47 -23.84
N TYR A 336 10.37 -17.74 -23.55
CA TYR A 336 11.36 -18.57 -24.24
C TYR A 336 10.71 -19.76 -24.88
N THR A 337 11.26 -20.20 -26.01
CA THR A 337 10.93 -21.51 -26.58
C THR A 337 11.63 -22.64 -25.81
N PRO A 338 11.20 -23.91 -25.97
CA PRO A 338 11.89 -25.05 -25.36
C PRO A 338 13.36 -25.23 -25.80
N ALA A 339 13.77 -24.64 -26.92
CA ALA A 339 15.17 -24.66 -27.37
C ALA A 339 16.04 -23.63 -26.63
N GLU A 340 15.43 -22.59 -26.07
CA GLU A 340 16.11 -21.47 -25.41
C GLU A 340 16.11 -21.57 -23.89
N ALA A 341 15.13 -22.27 -23.29
CA ALA A 341 15.05 -22.49 -21.85
C ALA A 341 14.52 -23.90 -21.52
N ARG A 342 15.11 -24.51 -20.49
CA ARG A 342 14.68 -25.77 -19.88
C ARG A 342 14.50 -25.59 -18.38
N ILE A 343 13.52 -26.29 -17.83
CA ILE A 343 13.12 -26.19 -16.43
C ILE A 343 13.31 -27.55 -15.75
N LEU A 344 14.08 -27.58 -14.67
CA LEU A 344 14.16 -28.71 -13.75
C LEU A 344 13.32 -28.37 -12.52
N ILE A 345 12.41 -29.27 -12.15
CA ILE A 345 11.46 -29.05 -11.05
C ILE A 345 11.74 -30.06 -9.95
N VAL A 346 11.87 -29.56 -8.73
CA VAL A 346 11.94 -30.37 -7.51
C VAL A 346 10.73 -30.02 -6.66
N ASP A 347 9.77 -30.93 -6.60
CA ASP A 347 8.45 -30.69 -6.01
C ASP A 347 7.93 -31.95 -5.33
N PHE A 348 8.16 -32.02 -4.02
CA PHE A 348 7.81 -33.19 -3.21
C PHE A 348 6.30 -33.25 -2.94
N ARG A 349 5.59 -32.12 -3.03
CA ARG A 349 4.14 -32.03 -2.77
C ARG A 349 3.29 -32.14 -4.01
N ARG A 350 3.91 -32.16 -5.20
CA ARG A 350 3.25 -32.35 -6.50
C ARG A 350 2.25 -31.26 -6.87
N ALA A 351 2.60 -30.02 -6.57
CA ALA A 351 1.78 -28.82 -6.82
C ALA A 351 2.19 -28.01 -8.07
N LEU A 352 3.34 -28.33 -8.68
CA LEU A 352 3.92 -27.63 -9.83
C LEU A 352 3.95 -28.45 -11.12
N PHE A 353 3.62 -29.75 -11.07
CA PHE A 353 3.72 -30.65 -12.22
C PHE A 353 2.99 -30.12 -13.47
N ASP A 354 1.74 -29.70 -13.32
CA ASP A 354 0.91 -29.19 -14.43
C ASP A 354 1.24 -27.75 -14.83
N SER A 355 2.12 -27.07 -14.08
CA SER A 355 2.48 -25.67 -14.34
C SER A 355 3.55 -25.49 -15.41
N VAL A 356 4.23 -26.57 -15.82
CA VAL A 356 5.29 -26.53 -16.83
C VAL A 356 4.97 -27.52 -17.95
N PRO A 357 4.89 -27.13 -19.22
CA PRO A 357 4.65 -28.07 -20.31
C PRO A 357 5.78 -29.09 -20.45
N GLN A 358 5.46 -30.33 -20.87
CA GLN A 358 6.42 -31.43 -20.95
C GLN A 358 7.67 -31.09 -21.79
N GLU A 359 7.49 -30.33 -22.87
CA GLU A 359 8.57 -29.89 -23.75
C GLU A 359 9.61 -28.99 -23.08
N TYR A 360 9.27 -28.27 -21.99
CA TYR A 360 10.23 -27.46 -21.24
C TYR A 360 10.93 -28.25 -20.13
N ARG A 361 10.39 -29.39 -19.70
CA ARG A 361 10.88 -30.14 -18.55
C ARG A 361 12.19 -30.85 -18.90
N LEU A 362 13.26 -30.51 -18.19
CA LEU A 362 14.49 -31.29 -18.17
C LEU A 362 14.35 -32.50 -17.24
N GLY A 363 13.67 -32.30 -16.11
CA GLY A 363 13.42 -33.33 -15.10
C GLY A 363 12.37 -32.86 -14.10
N TYR A 364 11.67 -33.83 -13.51
CA TYR A 364 10.69 -33.60 -12.46
C TYR A 364 10.92 -34.60 -11.32
N SER A 365 11.28 -34.09 -10.15
CA SER A 365 11.73 -34.90 -9.02
C SER A 365 10.80 -34.71 -7.82
N VAL A 366 10.34 -35.84 -7.26
CA VAL A 366 9.43 -35.90 -6.09
C VAL A 366 10.07 -36.56 -4.87
N SER A 367 11.35 -36.94 -4.96
CA SER A 367 12.12 -37.61 -3.91
C SER A 367 13.57 -37.18 -3.94
N ALA A 368 14.29 -37.39 -2.84
CA ALA A 368 15.70 -36.99 -2.73
C ALA A 368 16.59 -37.74 -3.75
N ASP A 369 16.37 -39.03 -3.94
CA ASP A 369 17.18 -39.83 -4.88
C ASP A 369 16.91 -39.46 -6.35
N ALA A 370 15.65 -39.22 -6.72
CA ALA A 370 15.32 -38.69 -8.04
C ALA A 370 15.96 -37.30 -8.26
N THR A 371 15.96 -36.48 -7.20
CA THR A 371 16.63 -35.16 -7.22
C THR A 371 18.12 -35.31 -7.48
N LYS A 372 18.83 -36.23 -6.81
CA LYS A 372 20.25 -36.50 -7.07
C LYS A 372 20.53 -36.84 -8.53
N ALA A 373 19.71 -37.70 -9.14
CA ALA A 373 19.87 -38.09 -10.54
C ALA A 373 19.68 -36.89 -11.49
N THR A 374 18.56 -36.17 -11.35
CA THR A 374 18.27 -34.99 -12.19
C THR A 374 19.28 -33.84 -12.01
N VAL A 375 19.80 -33.65 -10.80
CA VAL A 375 20.88 -32.69 -10.54
C VAL A 375 22.19 -33.13 -11.18
N ALA A 376 22.52 -34.42 -11.18
CA ALA A 376 23.70 -34.92 -11.87
C ALA A 376 23.65 -34.63 -13.38
N ASP A 377 22.48 -34.79 -14.00
CA ASP A 377 22.26 -34.44 -15.41
C ASP A 377 22.41 -32.93 -15.65
N ALA A 378 21.86 -32.10 -14.75
CA ALA A 378 22.03 -30.65 -14.80
C ALA A 378 23.52 -30.24 -14.70
N VAL A 379 24.27 -30.84 -13.77
CA VAL A 379 25.70 -30.60 -13.59
C VAL A 379 26.49 -31.01 -14.84
N ALA A 380 26.15 -32.15 -15.45
CA ALA A 380 26.77 -32.60 -16.69
C ALA A 380 26.56 -31.60 -17.85
N GLY A 381 25.40 -30.94 -17.91
CA GLY A 381 25.10 -29.89 -18.89
C GLY A 381 25.72 -28.52 -18.58
N LEU A 382 25.94 -28.19 -17.31
CA LEU A 382 26.53 -26.91 -16.88
C LEU A 382 28.06 -26.92 -16.88
N LYS A 383 28.69 -28.05 -16.55
CA LYS A 383 30.15 -28.17 -16.46
C LYS A 383 30.90 -27.72 -17.72
N PRO A 384 30.45 -28.05 -18.95
CA PRO A 384 31.10 -27.58 -20.18
C PRO A 384 30.92 -26.09 -20.47
N ARG A 385 29.96 -25.42 -19.80
CA ARG A 385 29.68 -23.99 -20.00
C ARG A 385 30.60 -23.10 -19.14
N MET A 386 31.27 -23.68 -18.15
CA MET A 386 32.17 -22.93 -17.28
C MET A 386 33.29 -22.30 -18.11
N PRO A 387 33.54 -20.98 -17.97
CA PRO A 387 34.57 -20.32 -18.75
C PRO A 387 35.95 -20.85 -18.39
N GLY A 388 36.66 -21.38 -19.38
CA GLY A 388 38.06 -21.78 -19.28
C GLY A 388 39.02 -20.60 -19.45
N SER A 389 40.33 -20.88 -19.41
CA SER A 389 41.38 -19.88 -19.64
C SER A 389 41.42 -19.35 -21.08
N ASP A 390 40.72 -20.01 -21.99
CA ASP A 390 40.59 -19.68 -23.41
C ASP A 390 39.48 -18.66 -23.71
N VAL A 391 38.58 -18.39 -22.76
CA VAL A 391 37.49 -17.43 -22.95
C VAL A 391 37.99 -16.00 -22.77
N THR A 392 37.85 -15.18 -23.81
CA THR A 392 38.29 -13.78 -23.78
C THR A 392 37.34 -12.90 -22.95
N PRO A 393 37.80 -11.75 -22.42
CA PRO A 393 36.94 -10.79 -21.72
C PRO A 393 35.76 -10.25 -22.55
N GLU A 394 35.91 -10.20 -23.88
CA GLU A 394 34.82 -9.80 -24.79
C GLU A 394 33.76 -10.90 -24.89
N GLN A 395 34.18 -12.16 -25.03
CA GLN A 395 33.26 -13.31 -25.01
C GLN A 395 32.56 -13.44 -23.67
N LEU A 396 33.26 -13.19 -22.55
CA LEU A 396 32.65 -13.14 -21.21
C LEU A 396 31.50 -12.13 -21.15
N ARG A 397 31.69 -10.92 -21.70
CA ARG A 397 30.64 -9.90 -21.76
C ARG A 397 29.48 -10.28 -22.68
N ARG A 398 29.75 -10.98 -23.78
CA ARG A 398 28.74 -11.37 -24.79
C ARG A 398 28.04 -12.69 -24.50
N ARG A 399 28.59 -13.52 -23.61
CA ARG A 399 28.07 -14.86 -23.25
C ARG A 399 27.96 -15.82 -24.42
N ASP A 400 28.88 -15.74 -25.39
CA ASP A 400 28.80 -16.45 -26.67
C ASP A 400 29.79 -17.63 -26.85
N TRP A 401 30.56 -18.00 -25.81
CA TRP A 401 31.46 -19.16 -25.85
C TRP A 401 30.72 -20.50 -25.71
N TRP A 402 29.47 -20.49 -25.23
CA TRP A 402 28.63 -21.67 -25.12
C TRP A 402 27.32 -21.48 -25.88
N LYS A 403 26.67 -22.59 -26.24
CA LYS A 403 25.36 -22.62 -26.90
C LYS A 403 24.43 -23.61 -26.21
N GLY A 404 23.13 -23.34 -26.24
CA GLY A 404 22.11 -24.22 -25.71
C GLY A 404 21.07 -23.48 -24.86
N PRO A 405 20.10 -24.20 -24.29
CA PRO A 405 19.07 -23.59 -23.48
C PRO A 405 19.62 -23.12 -22.13
N ARG A 406 19.07 -22.02 -21.62
CA ARG A 406 19.18 -21.63 -20.21
C ARG A 406 18.51 -22.69 -19.33
N LEU A 407 19.03 -22.90 -18.14
CA LEU A 407 18.52 -23.86 -17.18
C LEU A 407 17.92 -23.10 -15.98
N PHE A 408 16.63 -23.30 -15.75
CA PHE A 408 15.94 -22.85 -14.54
C PHE A 408 15.71 -24.06 -13.64
N VAL A 409 16.27 -24.03 -12.43
CA VAL A 409 16.04 -25.02 -11.39
C VAL A 409 15.06 -24.42 -10.39
N LEU A 410 13.84 -24.97 -10.34
CA LEU A 410 12.78 -24.54 -9.44
C LEU A 410 12.60 -25.58 -8.34
N VAL A 411 12.86 -25.19 -7.09
CA VAL A 411 12.82 -26.08 -5.93
C VAL A 411 11.75 -25.59 -4.97
N ASP A 412 10.69 -26.38 -4.80
CA ASP A 412 9.67 -26.11 -3.80
C ASP A 412 10.00 -26.84 -2.48
N ASP A 413 9.76 -26.17 -1.35
CA ASP A 413 10.03 -26.64 0.01
C ASP A 413 11.43 -27.23 0.20
N TYR A 414 12.46 -26.42 -0.06
CA TYR A 414 13.87 -26.78 0.11
C TYR A 414 14.20 -27.34 1.51
N ASP A 415 13.43 -26.99 2.56
CA ASP A 415 13.64 -27.54 3.91
C ASP A 415 13.55 -29.07 3.96
N LEU A 416 12.84 -29.70 3.02
CA LEU A 416 12.77 -31.16 2.89
C LEU A 416 14.07 -31.79 2.36
N LEU A 417 14.94 -30.95 1.78
CA LEU A 417 16.22 -31.32 1.18
C LEU A 417 17.43 -30.72 1.91
N ALA A 418 17.19 -29.82 2.86
CA ALA A 418 18.23 -29.10 3.58
C ALA A 418 19.03 -30.05 4.47
N GLY A 419 20.34 -29.85 4.52
CA GLY A 419 21.25 -30.69 5.30
C GLY A 419 22.61 -30.89 4.63
N MET A 420 23.52 -31.58 5.32
CA MET A 420 24.90 -31.81 4.86
C MET A 420 24.96 -32.63 3.56
N ASP A 421 24.03 -33.58 3.36
CA ASP A 421 23.95 -34.43 2.17
C ASP A 421 22.85 -33.97 1.18
N SER A 422 22.61 -32.65 1.12
CA SER A 422 21.60 -32.07 0.22
C SER A 422 21.85 -32.48 -1.23
N PRO A 423 20.83 -32.98 -1.96
CA PRO A 423 20.99 -33.38 -3.36
C PRO A 423 21.31 -32.19 -4.29
N LEU A 424 21.13 -30.96 -3.82
CA LEU A 424 21.45 -29.74 -4.56
C LEU A 424 22.90 -29.29 -4.38
N GLN A 425 23.66 -29.91 -3.46
CA GLN A 425 25.04 -29.52 -3.15
C GLN A 425 25.96 -29.47 -4.39
N PRO A 426 25.85 -30.37 -5.38
CA PRO A 426 26.66 -30.31 -6.60
C PRO A 426 26.47 -29.04 -7.45
N LEU A 427 25.40 -28.26 -7.23
CA LEU A 427 25.14 -27.01 -7.95
C LEU A 427 25.91 -25.80 -7.38
N LEU A 428 26.44 -25.88 -6.16
CA LEU A 428 27.11 -24.75 -5.48
C LEU A 428 28.23 -24.09 -6.31
N PRO A 429 29.12 -24.84 -6.99
CA PRO A 429 30.21 -24.27 -7.76
C PRO A 429 29.75 -23.35 -8.90
N PHE A 430 28.51 -23.53 -9.37
CA PHE A 430 27.96 -22.83 -10.54
C PHE A 430 27.23 -21.54 -10.19
N LEU A 431 26.84 -21.35 -8.91
CA LEU A 431 26.07 -20.17 -8.48
C LEU A 431 26.78 -18.84 -8.79
N PRO A 432 28.09 -18.66 -8.54
CA PRO A 432 28.75 -17.38 -8.80
C PRO A 432 28.76 -16.96 -10.27
N GLN A 433 28.76 -17.93 -11.20
CA GLN A 433 28.72 -17.68 -12.64
C GLN A 433 27.33 -17.93 -13.25
N GLY A 434 26.27 -17.99 -12.44
CA GLY A 434 24.93 -18.40 -12.89
C GLY A 434 24.44 -17.63 -14.12
N ALA A 435 24.56 -16.31 -14.10
CA ALA A 435 24.13 -15.46 -15.22
C ALA A 435 24.93 -15.70 -16.51
N ASP A 436 26.21 -16.03 -16.37
CA ASP A 436 27.14 -16.19 -17.50
C ASP A 436 26.97 -17.53 -18.22
N ILE A 437 26.61 -18.58 -17.48
CA ILE A 437 26.39 -19.93 -18.02
C ILE A 437 24.90 -20.26 -18.28
N GLY A 438 24.03 -19.26 -18.10
CA GLY A 438 22.58 -19.41 -18.24
C GLY A 438 21.98 -20.37 -17.22
N PHE A 439 22.46 -20.35 -15.98
CA PHE A 439 21.98 -21.14 -14.85
C PHE A 439 21.25 -20.26 -13.84
N HIS A 440 20.00 -20.60 -13.58
CA HIS A 440 19.13 -19.91 -12.65
C HIS A 440 18.58 -20.87 -11.62
N LEU A 441 18.56 -20.46 -10.36
CA LEU A 441 18.11 -21.28 -9.23
C LEU A 441 17.09 -20.47 -8.44
N VAL A 442 15.88 -20.99 -8.34
CA VAL A 442 14.84 -20.43 -7.47
C VAL A 442 14.44 -21.50 -6.48
N LEU A 443 14.57 -21.19 -5.20
CA LEU A 443 14.17 -22.11 -4.14
C LEU A 443 13.19 -21.44 -3.17
N THR A 444 12.21 -22.21 -2.74
CA THR A 444 11.30 -21.81 -1.66
C THR A 444 11.65 -22.54 -0.38
N ARG A 445 11.36 -21.92 0.76
CA ARG A 445 11.49 -22.55 2.07
C ARG A 445 10.55 -21.94 3.10
N GLY A 446 10.30 -22.67 4.17
CA GLY A 446 9.62 -22.21 5.37
C GLY A 446 10.34 -21.03 6.02
N ALA A 447 9.57 -20.16 6.68
CA ALA A 447 10.11 -19.08 7.50
C ALA A 447 10.73 -19.59 8.81
N ALA A 448 10.46 -20.83 9.21
CA ALA A 448 11.00 -21.40 10.43
C ALA A 448 12.53 -21.41 10.44
N ASN A 449 13.11 -20.94 11.55
CA ASN A 449 14.54 -20.86 11.80
C ASN A 449 15.32 -20.02 10.77
N VAL A 450 14.77 -18.88 10.32
CA VAL A 450 15.49 -17.96 9.40
C VAL A 450 16.90 -17.64 9.92
N MET A 451 17.08 -17.50 11.24
CA MET A 451 18.40 -17.18 11.82
C MET A 451 19.48 -18.25 11.56
N ARG A 452 19.08 -19.49 11.33
CA ARG A 452 20.02 -20.59 11.05
C ARG A 452 20.28 -20.78 9.55
N MET A 453 19.63 -19.99 8.69
CA MET A 453 19.76 -20.09 7.24
C MET A 453 21.19 -19.98 6.74
N SER A 454 21.98 -19.07 7.29
CA SER A 454 23.37 -18.86 6.87
C SER A 454 24.31 -20.01 7.25
N MET A 455 23.83 -21.01 8.02
CA MET A 455 24.57 -22.26 8.28
C MET A 455 24.42 -23.27 7.15
N ASP A 456 23.36 -23.18 6.34
CA ASP A 456 23.17 -24.01 5.17
C ASP A 456 24.14 -23.57 4.05
N PRO A 457 24.98 -24.47 3.51
CA PRO A 457 25.99 -24.10 2.51
C PRO A 457 25.42 -23.50 1.22
N LEU A 458 24.26 -23.98 0.76
CA LEU A 458 23.61 -23.50 -0.47
C LEU A 458 23.06 -22.08 -0.24
N ILE A 459 22.33 -21.88 0.84
CA ILE A 459 21.75 -20.57 1.18
C ILE A 459 22.85 -19.54 1.43
N ARG A 460 23.91 -19.92 2.17
CA ARG A 460 25.06 -19.05 2.38
C ARG A 460 25.67 -18.62 1.05
N ARG A 461 25.85 -19.54 0.09
CA ARG A 461 26.42 -19.23 -1.22
C ARG A 461 25.51 -18.31 -2.06
N LEU A 462 24.20 -18.50 -1.98
CA LEU A 462 23.21 -17.59 -2.59
C LEU A 462 23.29 -16.19 -1.99
N GLN A 463 23.41 -16.08 -0.68
CA GLN A 463 23.58 -14.78 -0.02
C GLN A 463 24.90 -14.12 -0.44
N GLU A 464 26.01 -14.87 -0.49
CA GLU A 464 27.33 -14.38 -0.94
C GLU A 464 27.29 -13.78 -2.35
N THR A 465 26.45 -14.33 -3.24
CA THR A 465 26.23 -13.85 -4.63
C THR A 465 25.24 -12.69 -4.76
N ASN A 466 24.79 -12.08 -3.65
CA ASN A 466 23.78 -11.02 -3.62
C ASN A 466 22.38 -11.43 -4.11
N SER A 467 22.04 -12.72 -4.03
CA SER A 467 20.69 -13.17 -4.40
C SER A 467 19.65 -12.49 -3.49
N PRO A 468 18.58 -11.90 -4.06
CA PRO A 468 17.52 -11.31 -3.28
C PRO A 468 16.62 -12.39 -2.66
N ASP A 469 15.97 -12.01 -1.55
CA ASP A 469 15.00 -12.86 -0.85
C ASP A 469 13.60 -12.25 -1.00
N VAL A 470 12.64 -13.00 -1.54
CA VAL A 470 11.21 -12.65 -1.49
C VAL A 470 10.63 -13.26 -0.23
N ALA A 471 10.49 -12.46 0.82
CA ALA A 471 9.93 -12.89 2.09
C ALA A 471 8.44 -12.60 2.15
N LEU A 472 7.61 -13.64 1.98
CA LEU A 472 6.17 -13.61 2.18
C LEU A 472 5.85 -13.45 3.70
N SER A 473 4.75 -14.02 4.18
CA SER A 473 4.45 -14.02 5.62
C SER A 473 5.54 -14.74 6.41
N CYS A 474 6.23 -14.01 7.28
CA CYS A 474 7.28 -14.51 8.17
C CYS A 474 7.03 -13.93 9.59
N PRO A 475 6.81 -14.75 10.61
CA PRO A 475 6.52 -14.24 11.95
C PRO A 475 7.68 -13.41 12.51
N PRO A 476 7.41 -12.29 13.22
CA PRO A 476 8.47 -11.49 13.84
C PRO A 476 9.38 -12.27 14.80
N SER A 477 8.92 -13.41 15.34
CA SER A 477 9.70 -14.32 16.19
C SER A 477 10.87 -14.99 15.48
N GLU A 478 10.87 -15.04 14.15
CA GLU A 478 11.94 -15.65 13.33
C GLU A 478 13.20 -14.76 13.23
N GLY A 479 13.11 -13.52 13.72
CA GLY A 479 14.22 -12.56 13.71
C GLY A 479 14.34 -11.76 12.40
N PRO A 480 15.43 -11.01 12.23
CA PRO A 480 15.66 -10.17 11.05
C PRO A 480 15.95 -11.00 9.78
N LEU A 481 15.30 -10.63 8.68
CA LEU A 481 15.55 -11.15 7.35
C LEU A 481 16.80 -10.52 6.73
N LEU A 482 17.10 -10.88 5.47
CA LEU A 482 18.21 -10.32 4.70
C LEU A 482 18.24 -8.78 4.76
N GLY A 483 19.44 -8.23 4.97
CA GLY A 483 19.65 -6.78 5.09
C GLY A 483 19.14 -6.15 6.40
N GLY A 484 18.85 -6.95 7.43
CA GLY A 484 18.34 -6.45 8.71
C GLY A 484 16.85 -6.13 8.69
N THR A 485 16.13 -6.57 7.64
CA THR A 485 14.71 -6.30 7.46
C THR A 485 13.88 -7.01 8.53
N LYS A 486 12.95 -6.30 9.18
CA LYS A 486 12.09 -6.91 10.21
C LYS A 486 11.04 -7.85 9.57
N ALA A 487 11.00 -9.10 10.02
CA ALA A 487 9.97 -10.05 9.63
C ALA A 487 8.55 -9.58 10.06
N ARG A 488 7.54 -9.90 9.25
CA ARG A 488 6.13 -9.49 9.45
C ARG A 488 5.17 -10.60 8.99
N ASN A 489 4.06 -10.73 9.71
CA ASN A 489 2.91 -11.47 9.22
C ASN A 489 2.27 -10.69 8.07
N LEU A 490 2.09 -11.34 6.93
CA LEU A 490 1.58 -10.72 5.72
C LEU A 490 0.45 -11.57 5.12
N PRO A 491 -0.52 -10.95 4.41
CA PRO A 491 -1.50 -11.70 3.63
C PRO A 491 -0.83 -12.60 2.58
N PRO A 492 -1.49 -13.66 2.11
CA PRO A 492 -0.97 -14.49 1.02
C PRO A 492 -0.62 -13.67 -0.22
N GLY A 493 0.55 -13.96 -0.81
CA GLY A 493 1.08 -13.25 -1.97
C GLY A 493 1.70 -11.88 -1.70
N ARG A 494 1.47 -11.28 -0.51
CA ARG A 494 2.18 -10.06 -0.07
C ARG A 494 3.57 -10.44 0.43
N ALA A 495 4.59 -9.73 -0.03
CA ALA A 495 5.99 -10.05 0.28
C ALA A 495 6.84 -8.80 0.51
N GLN A 496 7.89 -8.94 1.30
CA GLN A 496 9.03 -8.03 1.36
C GLN A 496 10.11 -8.56 0.41
N LEU A 497 10.39 -7.83 -0.67
CA LEU A 497 11.56 -8.09 -1.51
C LEU A 497 12.79 -7.52 -0.80
N CYS A 498 13.55 -8.40 -0.16
CA CYS A 498 14.70 -8.08 0.67
C CYS A 498 16.00 -8.16 -0.15
N THR A 499 16.84 -7.15 0.03
CA THR A 499 18.21 -7.08 -0.48
C THR A 499 19.16 -6.68 0.64
N ARG A 500 20.47 -6.72 0.40
CA ARG A 500 21.46 -6.21 1.37
C ARG A 500 21.31 -4.71 1.67
N ARG A 501 20.62 -3.95 0.81
CA ARG A 501 20.45 -2.49 0.95
C ARG A 501 19.14 -2.09 1.64
N GLY A 502 18.26 -3.05 1.89
CA GLY A 502 16.93 -2.81 2.46
C GLY A 502 15.87 -3.68 1.80
N SER A 503 14.60 -3.36 2.08
CA SER A 503 13.45 -4.10 1.57
C SER A 503 12.39 -3.18 0.99
N ARG A 504 11.56 -3.76 0.12
CA ARG A 504 10.39 -3.12 -0.46
C ARG A 504 9.19 -4.05 -0.35
N LEU A 505 8.04 -3.52 0.07
CA LEU A 505 6.80 -4.29 0.12
C LEU A 505 6.20 -4.40 -1.28
N ILE A 506 5.81 -5.62 -1.66
CA ILE A 506 5.27 -5.96 -2.98
C ILE A 506 4.06 -6.89 -2.85
N GLN A 507 3.15 -6.86 -3.81
CA GLN A 507 2.14 -7.89 -4.02
C GLN A 507 2.55 -8.74 -5.22
N THR A 508 2.78 -10.04 -5.01
CA THR A 508 3.11 -10.98 -6.09
C THR A 508 1.87 -11.39 -6.90
N ALA A 509 2.08 -11.70 -8.17
CA ALA A 509 1.01 -12.17 -9.06
C ALA A 509 0.44 -13.52 -8.64
N TRP A 510 -0.87 -13.69 -8.81
CA TRP A 510 -1.58 -14.93 -8.50
C TRP A 510 -1.88 -15.73 -9.77
N ARG A 511 -1.39 -16.98 -9.83
CA ARG A 511 -1.66 -17.92 -10.91
C ARG A 511 -2.53 -19.04 -10.39
N GLU A 512 -3.73 -19.14 -10.96
CA GLU A 512 -4.65 -20.23 -10.66
C GLU A 512 -3.94 -21.59 -10.88
N PRO A 513 -4.02 -22.52 -9.91
CA PRO A 513 -3.55 -23.88 -10.13
C PRO A 513 -4.31 -24.51 -11.31
N ALA A 514 -3.62 -25.25 -12.17
CA ALA A 514 -4.31 -26.02 -13.20
C ALA A 514 -5.35 -26.94 -12.52
N ALA A 515 -6.60 -26.89 -12.96
CA ALA A 515 -7.65 -27.74 -12.43
C ALA A 515 -7.21 -29.20 -12.62
N THR A 516 -7.08 -29.93 -11.51
CA THR A 516 -7.01 -31.39 -11.59
C THR A 516 -8.30 -31.84 -12.26
N ALA A 517 -8.19 -32.44 -13.44
CA ALA A 517 -9.30 -33.10 -14.10
C ALA A 517 -9.71 -34.29 -13.21
N VAL A 518 -10.52 -34.02 -12.18
CA VAL A 518 -11.22 -35.06 -11.43
C VAL A 518 -12.23 -35.62 -12.41
N GLY A 519 -11.90 -36.77 -12.98
CA GLY A 519 -12.74 -37.45 -13.96
C GLY A 519 -14.16 -37.56 -13.43
N SER A 520 -15.09 -36.88 -14.10
CA SER A 520 -16.51 -37.16 -13.99
C SER A 520 -16.73 -38.57 -14.56
N GLY A 521 -16.52 -39.57 -13.70
CA GLY A 521 -16.96 -40.93 -13.95
C GLY A 521 -18.46 -40.88 -14.19
N ALA A 522 -18.85 -41.20 -15.42
CA ALA A 522 -20.22 -41.41 -15.81
C ALA A 522 -20.84 -42.52 -14.93
N GLY A 523 -21.51 -42.11 -13.86
CA GLY A 523 -22.44 -42.95 -13.10
C GLY A 523 -23.79 -42.96 -13.80
N GLY A 524 -23.85 -43.64 -14.95
CA GLY A 524 -25.11 -44.06 -15.52
C GLY A 524 -25.65 -45.30 -14.82
N ARG A 525 -26.99 -45.43 -14.84
CA ARG A 525 -27.85 -46.53 -14.37
C ARG A 525 -28.34 -46.36 -12.93
N GLY A 526 -29.63 -46.50 -12.64
CA GLY A 526 -30.77 -46.90 -13.47
C GLY A 526 -32.04 -46.84 -12.67
#